data_AF-A0AAQ0Q9T3-F1
#
_entry.id   AF-A0AAQ0Q9T3-F1
#
_cell.length_a   1.000
_cell.length_b   1.000
_cell.length_c   1.000
_cell.angle_alpha   90.00
_cell.angle_beta   90.00
_cell.angle_gamma   90.00
#
_symmetry.space_group_name_H-M   'P 1'
#
loop_
_entity.id
_entity.type
_entity.pdbx_description
1 polymer ?
#
loop_
_entity_poly.entity_id
_entity_poly.type
_entity_poly.pdbx_seq_one_letter_code
_entity_poly.pdbx_strand_id
1 'polypeptide(L)'
;MILQTIIQVAAQCGWSVTANVRYGNITSFDFRRNTESGVPFCFSADMTGGKPASLVDDILSFIDAFQPDIFARQWCRISGAGESRYAQTLSDMDGIRIQAWLLAIDLSEAFSAPRPSPWYLWN
;
A
#
# COMPACT_ATOMS: atom_id res chain seq x y z
N MET A 1 -9.72 14.65 -7.48
CA MET A 1 -10.37 14.01 -6.30
C MET A 1 -9.81 12.63 -6.00
N ILE A 2 -9.89 11.64 -6.90
CA ILE A 2 -9.39 10.26 -6.63
C ILE A 2 -7.92 10.24 -6.17
N LEU A 3 -7.00 10.80 -6.96
CA LEU A 3 -5.57 10.82 -6.63
C LEU A 3 -5.28 11.48 -5.27
N GLN A 4 -5.96 12.57 -4.95
CA GLN A 4 -5.79 13.27 -3.68
C GLN A 4 -6.27 12.42 -2.49
N THR A 5 -7.41 11.73 -2.64
CA THR A 5 -7.92 10.81 -1.62
C THR A 5 -6.93 9.66 -1.39
N ILE A 6 -6.36 9.07 -2.45
CA ILE A 6 -5.35 8.01 -2.33
C ILE A 6 -4.14 8.52 -1.54
N ILE A 7 -3.61 9.69 -1.88
CA ILE A 7 -2.45 10.28 -1.20
C ILE A 7 -2.75 10.54 0.29
N GLN A 8 -3.93 11.08 0.59
CA GLN A 8 -4.33 11.41 1.97
C GLN A 8 -4.50 10.15 2.83
N VAL A 9 -5.20 9.14 2.31
CA VAL A 9 -5.38 7.86 3.00
C VAL A 9 -4.03 7.16 3.18
N ALA A 10 -3.22 7.07 2.13
CA ALA A 10 -1.89 6.49 2.22
C ALA A 10 -1.05 7.14 3.32
N ALA A 11 -1.04 8.48 3.37
CA ALA A 11 -0.31 9.22 4.41
C ALA A 11 -0.84 8.93 5.83
N GLN A 12 -2.16 8.80 6.02
CA GLN A 12 -2.76 8.42 7.30
C GLN A 12 -2.36 7.01 7.74
N CYS A 13 -2.25 6.08 6.78
CA CYS A 13 -1.75 4.73 7.01
C CYS A 13 -0.21 4.64 7.11
N GLY A 14 0.51 5.77 7.10
CA GLY A 14 1.97 5.81 7.22
C GLY A 14 2.75 5.49 5.93
N TRP A 15 2.08 5.55 4.77
CA TRP A 15 2.68 5.35 3.45
C TRP A 15 2.89 6.67 2.72
N SER A 16 4.03 6.79 2.04
CA SER A 16 4.23 7.78 0.98
C SER A 16 3.86 7.16 -0.37
N VAL A 17 3.33 7.97 -1.29
CA VAL A 17 2.85 7.51 -2.60
C VAL A 17 3.42 8.35 -3.72
N THR A 18 3.84 7.68 -4.79
CA THR A 18 4.06 8.31 -6.11
C THR A 18 3.15 7.67 -7.15
N ALA A 19 2.51 8.48 -7.98
CA ALA A 19 1.60 8.01 -9.03
C ALA A 19 2.21 8.21 -10.42
N ASN A 20 2.16 7.18 -11.25
CA ASN A 20 2.69 7.15 -12.61
C ASN A 20 1.57 6.73 -13.58
N VAL A 21 1.13 7.65 -14.44
CA VAL A 21 0.12 7.36 -15.47
C VAL A 21 0.79 6.59 -16.61
N ARG A 22 0.23 5.43 -16.95
CA ARG A 22 0.69 4.54 -18.02
C ARG A 22 -0.31 4.53 -19.18
N TYR A 23 0.12 3.99 -20.32
CA TYR A 23 -0.76 3.78 -21.47
C TYR A 23 -1.89 2.80 -21.12
N GLY A 24 -3.08 2.97 -21.73
CA GLY A 24 -4.21 2.07 -21.51
C GLY A 24 -5.08 2.38 -20.28
N ASN A 25 -5.09 3.63 -19.79
CA ASN A 25 -5.89 4.05 -18.63
C ASN A 25 -5.53 3.29 -17.34
N ILE A 26 -4.23 3.04 -17.17
CA ILE A 26 -3.65 2.42 -15.99
C ILE A 26 -2.86 3.50 -15.24
N THR A 27 -3.11 3.65 -13.94
CA THR A 27 -2.29 4.49 -13.07
C THR A 27 -1.61 3.62 -12.04
N SER A 28 -0.29 3.60 -12.05
CA SER A 28 0.53 2.80 -11.16
C SER A 28 0.92 3.63 -9.94
N PHE A 29 0.74 3.08 -8.75
CA PHE A 29 1.03 3.73 -7.47
C PHE A 29 2.15 2.99 -6.77
N ASP A 30 3.26 3.68 -6.49
CA ASP A 30 4.34 3.13 -5.68
C ASP A 30 4.16 3.59 -4.23
N PHE A 31 3.80 2.66 -3.36
CA PHE A 31 3.66 2.87 -1.93
C PHE A 31 5.00 2.60 -1.25
N ARG A 32 5.46 3.52 -0.40
CA ARG A 32 6.72 3.38 0.33
C ARG A 32 6.56 3.73 1.79
N ARG A 33 7.19 2.94 2.66
CA ARG A 33 7.30 3.20 4.10
C ARG A 33 8.57 2.55 4.65
N ASN A 34 8.92 2.87 5.88
CA ASN A 34 9.88 2.07 6.62
C ASN A 34 9.15 0.94 7.37
N THR A 35 9.84 -0.19 7.49
CA THR A 35 9.54 -1.23 8.48
C THR A 35 9.77 -0.71 9.90
N GLU A 36 9.33 -1.44 10.92
CA GLU A 36 9.54 -1.06 12.32
C GLU A 36 11.03 -0.99 12.68
N SER A 37 11.85 -1.86 12.09
CA SER A 37 13.32 -1.81 12.25
C SER A 37 14.00 -0.68 11.44
N GLY A 38 13.26 0.09 10.64
CA GLY A 38 13.77 1.21 9.85
C GLY A 38 14.28 0.84 8.46
N VAL A 39 14.12 -0.41 8.00
CA VAL A 39 14.45 -0.82 6.64
C VAL A 39 13.38 -0.26 5.66
N PRO A 40 13.78 0.43 4.57
CA PRO A 40 12.84 0.89 3.55
C PRO A 40 12.13 -0.28 2.86
N PHE A 41 10.82 -0.15 2.67
CA PHE A 41 9.97 -1.08 1.94
C PHE A 41 9.13 -0.34 0.90
N CYS A 42 8.94 -0.95 -0.27
CA CYS A 42 7.99 -0.47 -1.26
C CYS A 42 7.29 -1.62 -1.97
N PHE A 43 6.08 -1.33 -2.45
CA PHE A 43 5.37 -2.16 -3.42
C PHE A 43 4.59 -1.26 -4.37
N SER A 44 4.25 -1.80 -5.54
CA SER A 44 3.46 -1.09 -6.55
C SER A 44 2.10 -1.76 -6.71
N ALA A 45 1.06 -0.96 -6.92
CA ALA A 45 -0.27 -1.44 -7.27
C ALA A 45 -0.91 -0.55 -8.35
N ASP A 46 -1.71 -1.16 -9.22
CA ASP A 46 -2.26 -0.53 -10.42
C ASP A 46 -3.76 -0.27 -10.30
N MET A 47 -4.16 0.98 -10.60
CA MET A 47 -5.55 1.35 -10.80
C MET A 47 -5.89 1.29 -12.29
N THR A 48 -6.79 0.39 -12.66
CA THR A 48 -7.26 0.23 -14.04
C THR A 48 -8.58 0.95 -14.29
N GLY A 49 -8.71 1.60 -15.43
CA GLY A 49 -9.98 2.22 -15.85
C GLY A 49 -10.39 3.45 -15.03
N GLY A 50 -9.48 4.01 -14.21
CA GLY A 50 -9.80 5.06 -13.25
C GLY A 50 -10.71 4.61 -12.09
N LYS A 51 -10.77 3.30 -11.81
CA LYS A 51 -11.64 2.71 -10.79
C LYS A 51 -10.86 2.45 -9.49
N PRO A 52 -11.15 3.14 -8.38
CA PRO A 52 -10.44 2.89 -7.13
C PRO A 52 -10.58 1.45 -6.60
N ALA A 53 -11.70 0.78 -6.88
CA ALA A 53 -11.89 -0.62 -6.52
C ALA A 53 -10.82 -1.55 -7.13
N SER A 54 -10.38 -1.31 -8.38
CA SER A 54 -9.34 -2.15 -8.99
C SER A 54 -7.97 -1.93 -8.36
N LEU A 55 -7.70 -0.74 -7.82
CA LEU A 55 -6.51 -0.50 -7.02
C LEU A 55 -6.55 -1.30 -5.70
N VAL A 56 -7.70 -1.31 -5.02
CA VAL A 56 -7.88 -2.08 -3.79
C VAL A 56 -7.69 -3.58 -4.07
N ASP A 57 -8.30 -4.10 -5.13
CA ASP A 57 -8.17 -5.50 -5.55
C ASP A 57 -6.71 -5.88 -5.83
N ASP A 58 -5.93 -4.98 -6.45
CA ASP A 58 -4.52 -5.23 -6.75
C ASP A 58 -3.64 -5.20 -5.49
N ILE A 59 -3.94 -4.31 -4.52
CA ILE A 59 -3.28 -4.31 -3.21
C ILE A 59 -3.59 -5.62 -2.45
N LEU A 60 -4.84 -6.09 -2.46
CA LEU A 60 -5.24 -7.36 -1.85
C LEU A 60 -4.54 -8.54 -2.53
N SER A 61 -4.44 -8.53 -3.86
CA SER A 61 -3.70 -9.54 -4.62
C SER A 61 -2.21 -9.57 -4.24
N PHE A 62 -1.60 -8.40 -4.03
CA PHE A 62 -0.24 -8.31 -3.48
C PHE A 62 -0.16 -8.94 -2.08
N ILE A 63 -1.09 -8.64 -1.18
CA ILE A 63 -1.12 -9.17 0.20
C ILE A 63 -1.24 -10.69 0.20
N ASP A 64 -2.12 -11.25 -0.64
CA ASP A 64 -2.32 -12.70 -0.75
C ASP A 64 -1.08 -13.43 -1.29
N ALA A 65 -0.35 -12.78 -2.20
CA ALA A 65 0.91 -13.30 -2.74
C ALA A 65 2.11 -13.05 -1.80
N PHE A 66 2.00 -12.12 -0.84
CA PHE A 66 3.10 -11.72 0.02
C PHE A 66 3.36 -12.78 1.10
N GLN A 67 4.54 -13.41 1.04
CA GLN A 67 4.97 -14.47 1.96
C GLN A 67 6.12 -13.98 2.86
N PRO A 68 5.82 -13.48 4.08
CA PRO A 68 6.81 -12.85 4.96
C PRO A 68 8.08 -13.68 5.20
N ASP A 69 7.94 -14.99 5.41
CA ASP A 69 9.06 -15.91 5.59
C ASP A 69 10.02 -15.91 4.39
N ILE A 70 9.48 -16.06 3.17
CA ILE A 70 10.29 -16.11 1.95
C ILE A 70 10.99 -14.77 1.73
N PHE A 71 10.26 -13.67 1.88
CA PHE A 71 10.81 -12.32 1.73
C PHE A 71 11.89 -12.03 2.77
N ALA A 72 11.71 -12.44 4.02
CA ALA A 72 12.71 -12.24 5.07
C ALA A 72 13.99 -13.04 4.79
N ARG A 73 13.88 -14.32 4.41
CA ARG A 73 15.05 -15.13 4.01
C ARG A 73 15.80 -14.52 2.83
N GLN A 74 15.06 -14.11 1.80
CA GLN A 74 15.64 -13.51 0.61
C GLN A 74 16.34 -12.19 0.93
N TRP A 75 15.72 -11.34 1.76
CA TRP A 75 16.33 -10.09 2.20
C TRP A 75 17.61 -10.33 2.99
N CYS A 76 17.61 -11.22 3.99
CA CYS A 76 18.80 -11.54 4.78
C CYS A 76 19.94 -12.08 3.91
N ARG A 77 19.62 -12.85 2.86
CA ARG A 77 20.60 -13.38 1.90
C ARG A 77 21.19 -12.26 1.02
N ILE A 78 20.35 -11.36 0.50
CA ILE A 78 20.78 -10.30 -0.42
C ILE A 78 21.51 -9.18 0.33
N SER A 79 21.04 -8.80 1.52
CA SER A 79 21.62 -7.71 2.32
C SER A 79 22.91 -8.09 3.04
N GLY A 80 23.23 -9.39 3.12
CA GLY A 80 24.36 -9.90 3.91
C GLY A 80 24.14 -9.80 5.43
N ALA A 81 22.92 -9.48 5.88
CA ALA A 81 22.59 -9.33 7.29
C ALA A 81 22.71 -10.64 8.09
N GLY A 82 22.66 -11.79 7.41
CA GLY A 82 22.82 -13.12 8.01
C GLY A 82 21.61 -13.60 8.83
N GLU A 83 21.74 -14.79 9.44
CA GLU A 83 20.66 -15.45 10.18
C GLU A 83 20.27 -14.71 11.47
N SER A 84 21.18 -13.96 12.10
CA SER A 84 20.91 -13.23 13.34
C SER A 84 19.86 -12.14 13.19
N ARG A 85 19.64 -11.65 11.96
CA ARG A 85 18.61 -10.63 11.65
C ARG A 85 17.30 -11.22 11.16
N TYR A 86 17.26 -12.51 10.82
CA TYR A 86 16.11 -13.13 10.18
C TYR A 86 14.82 -13.02 11.01
N ALA A 87 14.87 -13.23 12.33
CA ALA A 87 13.68 -13.11 13.17
C ALA A 87 13.09 -11.68 13.17
N GLN A 88 13.95 -10.66 13.22
CA GLN A 88 13.52 -9.26 13.13
C GLN A 88 12.96 -8.96 11.73
N THR A 89 13.64 -9.40 10.68
CA THR A 89 13.19 -9.19 9.30
C THR A 89 11.85 -9.90 9.05
N LEU A 90 11.63 -11.09 9.60
CA LEU A 90 10.33 -11.77 9.52
C LEU A 90 9.23 -10.93 10.17
N SER A 91 9.48 -10.44 11.39
CA SER A 91 8.55 -9.54 12.08
C SER A 91 8.26 -8.27 11.27
N ASP A 92 9.28 -7.68 10.65
CA ASP A 92 9.12 -6.51 9.79
C ASP A 92 8.24 -6.82 8.57
N MET A 93 8.46 -7.95 7.90
CA MET A 93 7.68 -8.35 6.72
C MET A 93 6.23 -8.67 7.10
N ASP A 94 5.98 -9.34 8.24
CA ASP A 94 4.62 -9.54 8.76
C ASP A 94 3.94 -8.20 9.08
N GLY A 95 4.67 -7.27 9.70
CA GLY A 95 4.21 -5.91 9.95
C GLY A 95 3.83 -5.20 8.64
N ILE A 96 4.66 -5.27 7.61
CA ILE A 96 4.35 -4.70 6.29
C ILE A 96 3.07 -5.28 5.69
N ARG A 97 2.87 -6.60 5.78
CA ARG A 97 1.64 -7.24 5.27
C ARG A 97 0.39 -6.69 5.97
N ILE A 98 0.42 -6.55 7.29
CA ILE A 98 -0.67 -5.96 8.08
C ILE A 98 -0.94 -4.52 7.65
N GLN A 99 0.13 -3.74 7.45
CA GLN A 99 0.03 -2.33 7.11
C GLN A 99 -0.45 -2.08 5.67
N ALA A 100 -0.17 -3.00 4.74
CA ALA A 100 -0.74 -2.99 3.41
C ALA A 100 -2.24 -3.34 3.45
N TRP A 101 -2.64 -4.27 4.32
CA TRP A 101 -4.05 -4.63 4.51
C TRP A 101 -4.88 -3.47 5.09
N LEU A 102 -4.37 -2.76 6.10
CA LEU A 102 -5.01 -1.55 6.63
C LEU A 102 -5.16 -0.46 5.55
N LEU A 103 -4.13 -0.26 4.72
CA LEU A 103 -4.22 0.63 3.58
C LEU A 103 -5.35 0.24 2.61
N ALA A 104 -5.50 -1.05 2.30
CA ALA A 104 -6.58 -1.53 1.43
C ALA A 104 -7.97 -1.26 2.02
N ILE A 105 -8.14 -1.46 3.34
CA ILE A 105 -9.39 -1.16 4.04
C ILE A 105 -9.71 0.33 3.99
N ASP A 106 -8.78 1.18 4.41
CA ASP A 106 -9.03 2.62 4.51
C ASP A 106 -9.30 3.23 3.12
N LEU A 107 -8.64 2.72 2.07
CA LEU A 107 -8.94 3.09 0.70
C LEU A 107 -10.36 2.65 0.30
N SER A 108 -10.73 1.40 0.58
CA SER A 108 -12.06 0.88 0.30
C SER A 108 -13.15 1.71 0.98
N GLU A 109 -12.98 2.04 2.26
CA GLU A 109 -13.91 2.88 3.02
C GLU A 109 -14.00 4.30 2.46
N ALA A 110 -12.86 4.93 2.17
CA ALA A 110 -12.81 6.29 1.61
C ALA A 110 -13.52 6.41 0.26
N PHE A 111 -13.52 5.34 -0.56
CA PHE A 111 -14.23 5.31 -1.84
C PHE A 111 -15.66 4.77 -1.76
N SER A 112 -16.04 4.16 -0.64
CA SER A 112 -17.43 3.72 -0.36
C SER A 112 -18.26 4.79 0.35
N ALA A 113 -17.62 5.73 1.06
CA ALA A 113 -18.31 6.78 1.79
C ALA A 113 -19.07 7.74 0.84
N PRO A 114 -20.35 8.08 1.12
CA PRO A 114 -21.04 9.14 0.41
C PRO A 114 -20.26 10.45 0.57
N ARG A 115 -20.08 11.20 -0.52
CA ARG A 115 -19.49 12.54 -0.41
C ARG A 115 -20.34 13.36 0.57
N PRO A 116 -19.74 14.04 1.57
CA PRO A 116 -20.50 14.98 2.38
C PRO A 116 -21.14 15.99 1.42
N SER A 117 -22.48 16.05 1.39
CA SER A 117 -23.17 17.07 0.61
C SER A 117 -22.75 18.42 1.17
N PRO A 118 -22.19 19.34 0.37
CA PRO A 118 -21.85 20.65 0.86
C PRO A 118 -23.09 21.34 1.41
N TRP A 119 -23.00 21.83 2.64
CA TRP A 119 -24.11 22.48 3.36
C TRP A 119 -24.73 23.66 2.58
N TYR A 120 -23.99 24.28 1.65
CA TYR A 120 -24.44 25.38 0.81
C TYR A 120 -25.27 24.96 -0.43
N LEU A 121 -25.45 23.67 -0.70
CA LEU A 121 -26.35 23.19 -1.77
C LEU A 121 -27.81 23.05 -1.30
N TRP A 122 -28.08 23.32 -0.02
CA TRP A 122 -29.40 23.20 0.61
C TRP A 122 -30.04 24.56 0.92
N ASN A 123 -29.40 25.66 0.52
CA ASN A 123 -29.87 27.04 0.73
C ASN A 123 -30.04 27.77 -0.60
#